data_AF-A0A8I1SEU2-F1
#
_entry.id   AF-A0A8I1SEU2-F1
#
_cell.length_a   1.000
_cell.length_b   1.000
_cell.length_c   1.000
_cell.angle_alpha   90.00
_cell.angle_beta   90.00
_cell.angle_gamma   90.00
#
_symmetry.space_group_name_H-M   'P 1'
#
loop_
_entity.id
_entity.type
_entity.pdbx_description
1 polymer ?
#
loop_
_entity_poly.entity_id
_entity_poly.type
_entity_poly.pdbx_seq_one_letter_code
_entity_poly.pdbx_strand_id
1 'polypeptide(L)'
;MARRKTTVYIDGALLRATKVAAARSGKHEYEVFEDALREHLGLAGVVERIWAGITPEQAPGEEAAARIAAEELAAARSSASLGDVTAG
;
A
#
# COMPACT_ATOMS: atom_id res chain seq x y z
N MET A 1 -3.91 -3.23 -3.39
CA MET A 1 -4.03 -2.95 -4.84
C MET A 1 -3.56 -4.16 -5.64
N ALA A 2 -4.16 -4.41 -6.81
CA ALA A 2 -3.75 -5.53 -7.67
C ALA A 2 -2.35 -5.28 -8.29
N ARG A 3 -1.45 -6.26 -8.19
CA ARG A 3 -0.09 -6.19 -8.76
C ARG A 3 -0.10 -6.60 -10.24
N ARG A 4 0.67 -5.91 -11.09
CA ARG A 4 0.82 -6.23 -12.52
C ARG A 4 2.25 -6.66 -12.84
N LYS A 5 2.42 -7.83 -13.48
CA LYS A 5 3.73 -8.31 -13.94
C LYS A 5 4.28 -7.36 -15.00
N THR A 6 5.49 -6.87 -14.77
CA THR A 6 6.20 -5.93 -15.64
C THR A 6 7.64 -6.41 -15.81
N THR A 7 8.18 -6.32 -17.01
CA THR A 7 9.57 -6.68 -17.32
C THR A 7 10.36 -5.41 -17.58
N VAL A 8 11.50 -5.25 -16.89
CA VAL A 8 12.39 -4.09 -17.00
C VAL A 8 13.83 -4.58 -17.11
N TYR A 9 14.67 -3.81 -17.81
CA TYR A 9 16.11 -4.05 -17.82
C TYR A 9 16.73 -3.40 -16.57
N ILE A 10 17.50 -4.18 -15.82
CA ILE A 10 18.16 -3.73 -14.58
C ILE A 10 19.63 -4.10 -14.66
N ASP A 11 20.49 -3.18 -14.19
CA ASP A 11 21.91 -3.44 -14.06
C ASP A 11 22.19 -4.68 -13.18
N GLY A 12 23.16 -5.50 -13.58
CA GLY A 12 23.45 -6.76 -12.90
C GLY A 12 23.97 -6.57 -11.48
N ALA A 13 24.69 -5.49 -11.19
CA ALA A 13 25.12 -5.17 -9.83
C ALA A 13 23.93 -4.70 -8.98
N LEU A 14 23.02 -3.91 -9.55
CA LEU A 14 21.80 -3.50 -8.86
C LEU A 14 20.93 -4.71 -8.49
N LEU A 15 20.73 -5.65 -9.43
CA LEU A 15 19.96 -6.88 -9.16
C LEU A 15 20.60 -7.72 -8.05
N ARG A 16 21.94 -7.81 -8.01
CA ARG A 16 22.66 -8.49 -6.91
C ARG A 16 22.46 -7.79 -5.58
N ALA A 17 22.53 -6.46 -5.54
CA ALA A 17 22.30 -5.69 -4.33
C ALA A 17 20.87 -5.90 -3.80
N THR A 18 19.86 -5.90 -4.68
CA THR A 18 18.46 -6.19 -4.32
C THR A 18 18.31 -7.57 -3.69
N LYS A 19 18.96 -8.61 -4.25
CA LYS A 19 18.94 -9.96 -3.68
C LYS A 19 19.47 -10.01 -2.26
N VAL A 20 20.57 -9.33 -1.99
CA VAL A 20 21.16 -9.24 -0.65
C VAL A 20 20.23 -8.51 0.31
N ALA A 21 19.64 -7.39 -0.13
CA ALA A 21 18.67 -6.64 0.67
C ALA A 21 17.43 -7.48 1.01
N ALA A 22 16.85 -8.14 0.00
CA ALA A 22 15.70 -9.03 0.14
C ALA A 22 15.97 -10.16 1.16
N ALA A 23 17.13 -10.82 1.07
CA ALA A 23 17.55 -11.85 2.01
C ALA A 23 17.71 -11.32 3.45
N ARG A 24 18.25 -10.10 3.61
CA ARG A 24 18.42 -9.47 4.93
C ARG A 24 17.11 -9.03 5.57
N SER A 25 16.16 -8.57 4.77
CA SER A 25 14.87 -8.07 5.27
C SER A 25 13.77 -9.14 5.29
N GLY A 26 14.04 -10.36 4.84
CA GLY A 26 13.02 -11.40 4.69
C GLY A 26 11.95 -11.06 3.65
N LYS A 27 12.26 -10.19 2.69
CA LYS A 27 11.34 -9.74 1.63
C LYS A 27 11.63 -10.46 0.32
N HIS A 28 10.68 -10.42 -0.61
CA HIS A 28 10.94 -10.75 -2.01
C HIS A 28 11.63 -9.58 -2.74
N GLU A 29 12.38 -9.89 -3.81
CA GLU A 29 13.07 -8.89 -4.63
C GLU A 29 12.14 -7.79 -5.15
N TYR A 30 10.93 -8.17 -5.58
CA TYR A 30 9.94 -7.21 -6.11
C TYR A 30 9.47 -6.22 -5.04
N GLU A 31 9.43 -6.61 -3.77
CA GLU A 31 9.04 -5.73 -2.66
C GLU A 31 10.13 -4.69 -2.40
N VAL A 32 11.40 -5.08 -2.49
CA VAL A 32 12.53 -4.15 -2.38
C VAL A 32 12.50 -3.14 -3.53
N PHE A 33 12.21 -3.58 -4.76
CA PHE A 33 12.05 -2.66 -5.89
C PHE A 33 10.83 -1.74 -5.72
N GLU A 34 9.71 -2.28 -5.25
CA GLU A 34 8.48 -1.53 -5.02
C GLU A 34 8.67 -0.45 -3.94
N ASP A 35 9.33 -0.79 -2.82
CA ASP A 35 9.65 0.16 -1.75
C ASP A 35 10.56 1.28 -2.26
N ALA A 36 11.64 0.94 -2.97
CA ALA A 36 12.57 1.93 -3.53
C ALA A 36 11.89 2.85 -4.55
N LEU A 37 11.02 2.31 -5.40
CA LEU A 37 10.24 3.11 -6.36
C LEU A 37 9.24 4.01 -5.66
N ARG A 38 8.56 3.53 -4.62
CA ARG A 38 7.62 4.35 -3.85
C ARG A 38 8.34 5.47 -3.11
N GLU A 39 9.50 5.21 -2.54
CA GLU A 39 10.33 6.24 -1.90
C GLU A 39 10.81 7.27 -2.93
N HIS A 40 11.37 6.81 -4.05
CA HIS A 40 11.89 7.68 -5.09
C HIS A 40 10.82 8.56 -5.73
N LEU A 41 9.63 8.00 -5.97
CA LEU A 41 8.48 8.73 -6.53
C LEU A 41 7.71 9.53 -5.46
N GLY A 42 8.17 9.51 -4.21
CA GLY A 42 7.52 10.19 -3.08
C GLY A 42 6.19 9.57 -2.65
N LEU A 43 5.78 8.45 -3.22
CA LEU A 43 4.55 7.74 -2.85
C LEU A 43 4.61 7.18 -1.42
N ALA A 44 5.81 6.87 -0.93
CA ALA A 44 6.04 6.47 0.47
C ALA A 44 6.15 7.64 1.45
N GLY A 45 6.07 8.89 0.99
CA GLY A 45 6.07 10.07 1.86
C GLY A 45 4.87 10.99 1.64
N VAL A 46 4.03 10.72 0.64
CA VAL A 46 2.79 11.45 0.39
C VAL A 46 1.77 11.17 1.48
N VAL A 47 1.65 9.92 1.94
CA VAL A 47 0.77 9.58 3.05
C VAL A 47 1.25 10.26 4.33
N GLU A 48 2.53 10.16 4.65
CA GLU A 48 3.16 10.78 5.82
C GLU A 48 3.06 12.30 5.78
N ARG A 49 3.20 12.92 4.60
CA ARG A 49 3.01 14.37 4.41
C ARG A 49 1.55 14.79 4.59
N ILE A 50 0.61 14.00 4.07
CA ILE A 50 -0.83 14.24 4.27
C ILE A 50 -1.15 14.11 5.76
N TRP A 51 -0.69 13.04 6.41
CA TRP A 51 -0.87 12.81 7.84
C TRP A 51 -0.22 13.89 8.71
N ALA A 52 0.98 14.36 8.36
CA ALA A 52 1.64 15.46 9.06
C ALA A 52 0.92 16.81 8.90
N GLY A 53 0.08 16.96 7.86
CA GLY A 53 -0.74 18.14 7.63
C GLY A 53 -2.13 18.10 8.27
N ILE A 54 -2.54 16.95 8.83
CA ILE A 54 -3.82 16.81 9.52
C ILE A 54 -3.65 17.30 10.95
N THR A 55 -4.31 18.39 11.29
CA THR A 55 -4.35 18.89 12.67
C THR A 55 -5.49 18.22 13.46
N PRO A 56 -5.41 18.16 14.80
CA PRO A 56 -6.46 17.55 15.63
C PRO A 56 -7.86 18.16 15.41
N GLU A 57 -7.93 19.42 15.00
CA GLU A 57 -9.17 20.14 14.69
C GLU A 57 -9.82 19.69 13.37
N GLN A 58 -9.04 19.04 12.51
CA GLN A 58 -9.50 18.46 11.25
C GLN A 58 -9.95 17.00 11.42
N ALA A 59 -9.71 16.40 12.59
CA ALA A 59 -10.22 15.08 12.90
C ALA A 59 -11.75 15.12 13.02
N PRO A 60 -12.47 14.14 12.43
CA PRO A 60 -13.92 14.05 12.60
C PRO A 60 -14.23 13.84 14.09
N GLY A 61 -15.27 14.54 14.58
CA GLY A 61 -15.81 14.30 15.92
C GLY A 61 -16.31 12.85 16.05
N GLU A 62 -16.45 12.38 17.29
CA GLU A 62 -16.75 10.99 17.63
C GLU A 62 -17.91 10.38 16.82
N GLU A 63 -19.02 11.12 16.71
CA GLU A 63 -20.21 10.68 15.97
C GLU A 63 -19.95 10.56 14.46
N ALA A 64 -19.20 11.49 13.88
CA ALA A 64 -18.80 11.43 12.48
C ALA A 64 -17.79 10.31 12.22
N ALA A 65 -16.86 10.08 13.14
CA ALA A 65 -15.89 8.99 13.06
C ALA A 65 -16.58 7.62 13.12
N ALA A 66 -17.53 7.44 14.05
CA ALA A 66 -18.32 6.21 14.17
C ALA A 66 -19.14 5.93 12.91
N ARG A 67 -19.74 6.97 12.32
CA ARG A 67 -20.48 6.85 11.05
C ARG A 67 -19.56 6.41 9.91
N ILE A 68 -18.42 7.08 9.72
CA ILE A 68 -17.45 6.75 8.66
C ILE A 68 -16.98 5.29 8.82
N ALA A 69 -16.65 4.85 10.04
CA ALA A 69 -16.23 3.48 10.29
C ALA A 69 -17.31 2.44 9.95
N ALA A 70 -18.58 2.73 10.28
CA ALA A 70 -19.70 1.85 9.96
C ALA A 70 -19.94 1.75 8.43
N GLU A 71 -19.85 2.88 7.72
CA GLU A 71 -19.99 2.95 6.26
C GLU A 71 -18.88 2.14 5.55
N GLU A 72 -17.62 2.32 5.93
CA GLU A 72 -16.49 1.57 5.37
C GLU A 72 -16.57 0.07 5.67
N LEU A 73 -16.98 -0.30 6.88
CA LEU A 73 -17.17 -1.71 7.25
C LEU A 73 -18.30 -2.35 6.43
N ALA A 74 -19.38 -1.63 6.16
CA ALA A 74 -20.46 -2.09 5.29
C ALA A 74 -19.98 -2.24 3.84
N ALA A 75 -19.22 -1.27 3.33
CA ALA A 75 -18.63 -1.33 2.00
C ALA A 75 -17.67 -2.52 1.83
N ALA A 76 -16.78 -2.74 2.80
CA ALA A 76 -15.84 -3.87 2.80
C ALA A 76 -16.57 -5.21 2.78
N ARG A 77 -17.64 -5.36 3.60
CA ARG A 77 -18.47 -6.58 3.62
C ARG A 77 -19.21 -6.81 2.31
N SER A 78 -19.74 -5.74 1.69
CA SER A 78 -20.41 -5.85 0.40
C SER A 78 -19.44 -6.29 -0.72
N SER A 79 -18.21 -5.75 -0.71
CA SER A 79 -17.17 -6.13 -1.68
C SER A 79 -16.68 -7.58 -1.49
N ALA A 80 -16.66 -8.08 -0.26
CA ALA A 80 -16.36 -9.49 0.03
C ALA A 80 -17.49 -10.41 -0.47
N SER A 81 -18.75 -10.02 -0.29
CA SER A 81 -19.90 -10.80 -0.78
C SER A 81 -20.00 -10.87 -2.31
N LEU A 82 -19.49 -9.87 -3.04
CA LEU A 82 -19.37 -9.93 -4.51
C LEU A 82 -18.22 -10.82 -4.99
N GLY A 83 -17.19 -11.06 -4.18
CA GLY A 83 -16.07 -11.95 -4.53
C GLY A 83 -16.44 -13.44 -4.49
N ASP A 84 -17.38 -13.83 -3.63
CA ASP A 84 -17.84 -15.22 -3.48
C ASP A 84 -18.82 -15.67 -4.58
N VAL A 85 -19.46 -14.74 -5.31
CA VAL A 85 -20.42 -15.09 -6.39
C VAL A 85 -19.72 -15.35 -7.74
N THR A 86 -18.47 -14.91 -7.90
CA THR A 86 -17.69 -15.12 -9.14
C THR A 86 -16.78 -16.35 -9.12
N ALA A 87 -16.85 -17.18 -8.07
CA ALA A 87 -16.06 -18.40 -7.90
C ALA A 87 -16.91 -19.70 -7.92
N GLY A 88 -18.10 -19.66 -8.55
CA GLY A 88 -19.00 -20.81 -8.76
C GLY A 88 -19.20 -21.12 -10.23
#